data_AF-X8CAM9-F1
#
_entry.id   AF-X8CAM9-F1
#
_cell.length_a   1.000
_cell.length_b   1.000
_cell.length_c   1.000
_cell.angle_alpha   90.00
_cell.angle_beta   90.00
_cell.angle_gamma   90.00
#
_symmetry.space_group_name_H-M   'P 1'
#
loop_
_entity.id
_entity.type
_entity.pdbx_description
1 polymer ?
#
loop_
_entity_poly.entity_id
_entity_poly.type
_entity_poly.pdbx_seq_one_letter_code
_entity_poly.pdbx_strand_id
1 'polypeptide(L)' 'MSGEISTPIGAGCRVCERDNCPQRAFPALGRALDLDEHRSTVSPYLVTQP' A
#
# COMPACT_ATOMS: atom_id res chain seq x y z
N MET A 1 30.46 -9.74 1.16
CA MET A 1 29.82 -8.44 0.85
C MET A 1 28.36 -8.74 0.61
N SER A 2 27.49 -8.43 1.56
CA SER A 2 26.06 -8.73 1.51
C SER A 2 25.27 -7.45 1.22
N GLY A 3 25.45 -6.88 0.02
CA GLY A 3 24.33 -6.22 -0.65
C GLY A 3 23.67 -7.32 -1.48
N GLU A 4 22.36 -7.49 -1.59
CA GLU A 4 21.26 -6.57 -1.42
C GLU A 4 19.95 -7.39 -1.51
N ILE A 5 19.16 -7.45 -0.44
CA ILE A 5 17.71 -7.59 -0.54
C ILE A 5 17.14 -6.69 0.54
N SER A 6 17.18 -5.38 0.31
CA SER A 6 16.54 -4.44 1.23
C SER A 6 15.04 -4.71 1.22
N THR A 7 14.46 -4.92 2.40
CA THR A 7 13.00 -4.93 2.53
C THR A 7 12.49 -3.57 2.08
N PRO A 8 11.62 -3.50 1.07
CA PRO A 8 11.05 -2.22 0.67
C PRO A 8 10.23 -1.68 1.84
N ILE A 9 10.51 -0.45 2.26
CA ILE A 9 9.76 0.30 3.27
C ILE A 9 9.48 1.70 2.73
N GLY A 10 8.37 2.31 3.15
CA GLY A 10 8.03 3.69 2.78
C GLY A 10 8.21 4.67 3.93
N ALA A 11 8.20 5.97 3.65
CA ALA A 11 8.36 7.03 4.65
C ALA A 11 7.19 7.14 5.66
N GLY A 12 6.02 6.56 5.33
CA GLY A 12 4.85 6.50 6.21
C GLY A 12 3.58 6.18 5.44
N CYS A 13 2.60 5.50 6.05
CA CYS A 13 1.45 4.92 5.34
C CYS A 13 0.67 5.93 4.46
N ARG A 14 0.49 7.16 4.96
CA ARG A 14 -0.26 8.24 4.27
C ARG A 14 0.42 8.76 3.00
N VAL A 15 1.74 8.61 2.89
CA VAL A 15 2.55 9.13 1.77
C VAL A 15 3.32 8.02 1.05
N CYS A 16 3.09 6.76 1.43
CA CYS A 16 3.76 5.60 0.86
C CYS A 16 3.19 5.31 -0.54
N GLU A 17 4.07 5.22 -1.54
CA GLU A 17 3.74 4.97 -2.95
C GLU A 17 3.43 3.49 -3.28
N ARG A 18 3.71 2.57 -2.35
CA ARG A 18 3.49 1.14 -2.57
C ARG A 18 2.01 0.84 -2.48
N ASP A 19 1.40 0.24 -3.50
CA ASP A 19 -0.05 -0.07 -3.49
C ASP A 19 -0.38 -1.35 -2.70
N ASN A 20 0.42 -2.41 -2.87
CA ASN A 20 0.22 -3.73 -2.28
C ASN A 20 1.03 -3.90 -0.99
N CYS A 21 0.67 -3.18 0.07
CA CYS A 21 1.34 -3.22 1.37
C CYS A 21 0.42 -3.83 2.45
N PRO A 22 0.59 -5.11 2.82
CA PRO A 22 -0.21 -5.78 3.84
C PRO A 22 -0.16 -5.09 5.22
N GLN A 23 0.96 -4.45 5.54
CA GLN A 23 1.17 -3.71 6.78
C GLN A 23 0.64 -2.27 6.74
N ARG A 24 -0.06 -1.82 5.69
CA ARG A 24 -0.55 -0.44 5.63
C ARG A 24 -1.57 -0.17 6.74
N ALA A 25 -1.30 0.83 7.57
CA ALA A 25 -2.17 1.22 8.68
C ALA A 25 -3.17 2.35 8.33
N PHE A 26 -2.88 3.16 7.31
CA PHE A 26 -3.73 4.31 6.92
C PHE A 26 -3.83 4.46 5.40
N PRO A 27 -4.95 4.99 4.86
CA PRO A 27 -5.11 5.36 3.45
C PRO A 27 -4.03 6.33 2.96
N ALA A 28 -3.68 6.23 1.68
CA ALA A 28 -2.80 7.20 1.02
C ALA A 28 -3.54 8.54 0.77
N LEU A 29 -2.83 9.65 0.93
CA LEU A 29 -3.39 10.99 0.71
C LEU A 29 -3.64 11.24 -0.79
N GLY A 30 -4.78 11.85 -1.11
CA GLY A 30 -5.10 12.27 -2.48
C GLY A 30 -5.34 11.13 -3.47
N ARG A 31 -5.46 9.88 -2.99
CA ARG A 31 -5.77 8.70 -3.82
C ARG A 31 -7.18 8.20 -3.49
N ALA A 32 -7.95 7.87 -4.53
CA ALA A 32 -9.25 7.24 -4.35
C ALA A 32 -9.09 5.76 -3.96
N LEU A 33 -9.97 5.28 -3.09
CA LEU A 33 -9.98 3.89 -2.66
C LEU A 33 -10.75 3.02 -3.67
N ASP A 34 -10.19 1.84 -3.95
CA ASP A 34 -10.84 0.81 -4.74
C ASP A 34 -11.70 -0.09 -3.84
N LEU A 35 -12.94 0.34 -3.61
CA LEU A 35 -13.91 -0.33 -2.73
C LEU A 35 -14.81 -1.27 -3.53
N ASP A 36 -14.84 -2.54 -3.14
CA ASP A 36 -15.69 -3.58 -3.72
C ASP A 36 -16.20 -4.48 -2.58
N GLU A 37 -17.52 -4.54 -2.42
CA GLU A 37 -18.20 -5.30 -1.36
C GLU A 37 -18.09 -6.82 -1.50
N HIS A 38 -17.76 -7.31 -2.70
CA HIS A 38 -17.62 -8.73 -2.99
C HIS A 38 -16.15 -9.19 -2.97
N ARG A 39 -15.22 -8.30 -2.61
CA ARG A 39 -13.79 -8.56 -2.69
C ARG A 39 -13.11 -8.39 -1.33
N SER A 40 -12.37 -9.41 -0.91
CA SER A 40 -11.44 -9.35 0.23
C SER A 40 -10.01 -9.38 -0.27
N THR A 41 -9.13 -8.57 0.34
CA THR A 41 -7.72 -8.48 -0.10
C THR A 41 -6.77 -8.43 1.11
N VAL A 42 -5.52 -8.82 0.88
CA VAL A 42 -4.49 -8.82 1.93
C VAL A 42 -3.98 -7.41 2.25
N SER A 43 -4.00 -6.49 1.26
CA SER A 43 -3.56 -5.12 1.46
C SER A 43 -4.76 -4.23 1.81
N PRO A 44 -4.82 -3.63 3.01
CA PRO A 44 -5.87 -2.69 3.33
C PRO A 44 -5.72 -1.40 2.51
N TYR A 45 -6.84 -0.70 2.31
CA TYR A 45 -6.91 0.58 1.60
C TYR A 45 -6.29 0.54 0.19
N LEU A 46 -6.72 -0.42 -0.63
CA LEU A 46 -6.36 -0.44 -2.05
C LEU A 46 -6.77 0.86 -2.71
N VAL A 47 -5.92 1.35 -3.60
CA VAL A 47 -6.16 2.55 -4.38
C VAL A 47 -6.58 2.19 -5.79
N THR A 48 -7.47 2.97 -6.39
CA THR A 48 -7.74 2.83 -7.82
C THR A 48 -6.46 3.17 -8.57
N GLN A 49 -6.00 2.25 -9.42
CA GLN A 49 -4.91 2.54 -10.35
C GLN A 49 -5.40 3.62 -11.32
N PRO A 50 -4.56 4.59 -11.70
CA PRO A 50 -4.90 5.52 -12.77
C PRO A 50 -5.19 4.79 -14.08
#